data_AF-A0A0B1TPI9-F1
#
_entry.id   AF-A0A0B1TPI9-F1
#
_cell.length_a   1.000
_cell.length_b   1.000
_cell.length_c   1.000
_cell.angle_alpha   90.00
_cell.angle_beta   90.00
_cell.angle_gamma   90.00
#
_symmetry.space_group_name_H-M   'P 1'
#
loop_
_entity.id
_entity.type
_entity.pdbx_description
1 polymer ?
#
loop_
_entity_poly.entity_id
_entity_poly.type
_entity_poly.pdbx_seq_one_letter_code
_entity_poly.pdbx_strand_id
1 'polypeptide(L)'
;MIRVASVLILPHVVIRSRSTLMHLIADGNNLNENAFNMPVFPHLKTLSIDVNRVKDVSALLTNLRRSCPQLCSLSLIGNPGWCPSICRKSQQLYKEYRILPHVVIRSRSTLMHLIADGNNLNENAFNMPVFPRLKTLSIDVNRVKDVSALLTNLRRSCPQLCSLSLIGNPGWCPSICRKSQQLYKEYR
;
A
#
# COMPACT_ATOMS: atom_id res chain seq x y z
N MET A 1 16.96 31.48 -9.91
CA MET A 1 16.62 30.26 -10.67
C MET A 1 15.49 29.53 -9.96
N ILE A 2 14.26 29.68 -10.45
CA ILE A 2 13.10 28.98 -9.90
C ILE A 2 13.14 27.55 -10.47
N ARG A 3 13.48 26.55 -9.63
CA ARG A 3 13.29 25.15 -9.97
C ARG A 3 11.78 24.92 -10.09
N VAL A 4 11.26 24.90 -11.32
CA VAL A 4 9.93 24.35 -11.58
C VAL A 4 9.99 22.89 -11.15
N ALA A 5 9.29 22.56 -10.07
CA ALA A 5 9.15 21.19 -9.61
C ALA A 5 8.48 20.43 -10.76
N SER A 6 9.26 19.63 -11.48
CA SER A 6 8.77 18.76 -12.54
C SER A 6 7.81 17.76 -11.92
N VAL A 7 6.51 18.05 -12.05
CA VAL A 7 5.43 17.10 -11.81
C VAL A 7 5.62 16.00 -12.83
N LEU A 8 6.21 14.87 -12.42
CA LEU A 8 6.49 13.75 -13.32
C LEU A 8 5.18 12.96 -13.51
N ILE A 9 4.50 13.33 -14.59
CA ILE A 9 3.29 12.70 -15.12
C ILE A 9 3.68 11.38 -15.80
N LEU A 10 2.75 10.42 -15.88
CA LEU A 10 2.94 9.17 -16.63
C LEU A 10 3.42 9.46 -18.08
N PRO A 11 4.30 8.62 -18.65
CA PRO A 11 4.76 8.80 -20.03
C PRO A 11 3.59 8.84 -21.02
N HIS A 12 3.71 9.65 -22.07
CA HIS A 12 2.64 9.84 -23.06
C HIS A 12 2.19 8.51 -23.71
N VAL A 13 3.10 7.55 -23.88
CA VAL A 13 2.77 6.21 -24.41
C VAL A 13 1.84 5.44 -23.47
N VAL A 14 2.03 5.55 -22.15
CA VAL A 14 1.17 4.93 -21.13
C VAL A 14 -0.21 5.59 -21.16
N ILE A 15 -0.24 6.92 -21.30
CA ILE A 15 -1.49 7.69 -21.44
C ILE A 15 -2.27 7.29 -22.70
N ARG A 16 -1.59 7.08 -23.84
CA ARG A 16 -2.27 6.63 -25.07
C ARG A 16 -2.86 5.24 -24.95
N SER A 17 -2.20 4.34 -24.22
CA SER A 17 -2.67 2.97 -24.00
C SER A 17 -3.72 2.84 -22.90
N ARG A 18 -4.17 3.94 -22.27
CA ARG A 18 -5.08 3.91 -21.10
C ARG A 18 -6.37 3.10 -21.29
N SER A 19 -6.88 3.01 -22.51
CA SER A 19 -8.11 2.29 -22.84
C SER A 19 -7.92 0.79 -23.05
N THR A 20 -6.68 0.29 -23.05
CA THR A 20 -6.40 -1.15 -23.22
C THR A 20 -5.56 -1.72 -22.07
N LEU A 21 -4.90 -0.86 -21.29
CA LEU A 21 -3.95 -1.25 -20.26
C LEU A 21 -4.67 -1.82 -19.03
N MET A 22 -4.42 -3.10 -18.75
CA MET A 22 -5.02 -3.84 -17.62
C MET A 22 -4.08 -4.01 -16.43
N HIS A 23 -2.77 -4.07 -16.68
CA HIS A 23 -1.74 -4.27 -15.67
C HIS A 23 -0.62 -3.27 -15.91
N LEU A 24 -0.28 -2.47 -14.90
CA LEU A 24 0.79 -1.49 -14.96
C LEU A 24 1.78 -1.73 -13.82
N ILE A 25 3.04 -1.96 -14.17
CA ILE A 25 4.16 -1.96 -13.23
C ILE A 25 4.98 -0.71 -13.55
N ALA A 26 5.01 0.23 -12.62
CA ALA A 26 5.69 1.51 -12.75
C ALA A 26 6.58 1.78 -11.52
N ASP A 27 7.24 0.73 -11.04
CA ASP A 27 8.12 0.75 -9.89
C ASP A 27 9.42 1.53 -10.17
N GLY A 28 10.09 2.03 -9.12
CA GLY A 28 11.39 2.70 -9.23
C GLY A 28 11.37 4.03 -9.97
N ASN A 29 10.18 4.62 -10.15
CA ASN A 29 10.01 5.89 -10.85
C ASN A 29 9.91 7.06 -9.86
N ASN A 30 9.68 8.27 -10.38
CA ASN A 30 9.48 9.48 -9.58
C ASN A 30 8.01 9.89 -9.47
N LEU A 31 7.08 8.93 -9.58
CA LEU A 31 5.64 9.21 -9.49
C LEU A 31 5.30 9.70 -8.10
N ASN A 32 4.44 10.71 -8.03
CA ASN A 32 3.87 11.21 -6.78
C ASN A 32 2.36 10.93 -6.74
N GLU A 33 1.69 11.37 -5.69
CA GLU A 33 0.25 11.20 -5.49
C GLU A 33 -0.63 11.69 -6.66
N ASN A 34 -0.14 12.62 -7.48
CA ASN A 34 -0.88 13.19 -8.61
C ASN A 34 -0.69 12.44 -9.93
N ALA A 35 0.13 11.39 -9.98
CA ALA A 35 0.44 10.63 -11.20
C ALA A 35 -0.81 10.08 -11.92
N PHE A 36 -1.88 9.82 -11.17
CA PHE A 36 -3.15 9.28 -11.68
C PHE A 36 -4.32 10.28 -11.55
N ASN A 37 -4.07 11.58 -11.40
CA ASN A 37 -5.17 12.55 -11.30
C ASN A 37 -5.94 12.68 -12.63
N MET A 38 -5.23 12.58 -13.76
CA MET A 38 -5.73 12.42 -15.13
C MET A 38 -4.58 11.82 -15.97
N PRO A 39 -4.82 10.92 -16.94
CA PRO A 39 -6.11 10.49 -17.52
C PRO A 39 -6.77 9.27 -16.82
N VAL A 40 -7.99 8.91 -17.24
CA VAL A 40 -8.71 7.71 -16.78
C VAL A 40 -8.20 6.44 -17.48
N PHE A 41 -7.93 5.39 -16.70
CA PHE A 41 -7.60 4.02 -17.10
C PHE A 41 -8.78 3.09 -16.78
N PRO A 42 -9.80 3.00 -17.66
CA PRO A 42 -11.05 2.30 -17.37
C PRO A 42 -10.91 0.80 -17.10
N HIS A 43 -9.86 0.16 -17.63
CA HIS A 43 -9.66 -1.29 -17.55
C HIS A 43 -8.49 -1.72 -16.66
N LEU A 44 -7.81 -0.77 -16.01
CA LEU A 44 -6.66 -1.09 -15.17
C LEU A 44 -7.11 -1.85 -13.91
N LYS A 45 -6.61 -3.07 -13.76
CA LYS A 45 -6.92 -4.01 -12.67
C LYS A 45 -5.77 -4.13 -11.68
N THR A 46 -4.53 -4.11 -12.17
CA THR A 46 -3.31 -4.22 -11.35
C THR A 46 -2.44 -3.00 -11.53
N LEU A 47 -2.00 -2.43 -10.41
CA LEU A 47 -1.03 -1.35 -10.38
C LEU A 47 0.08 -1.65 -9.37
N SER A 48 1.32 -1.60 -9.80
CA SER A 48 2.50 -1.55 -8.94
C SER A 48 3.20 -0.21 -9.16
N ILE A 49 3.42 0.55 -8.08
CA ILE A 49 4.22 1.78 -8.10
C ILE A 49 5.17 1.80 -6.91
N ASP A 50 5.87 0.69 -6.72
CA ASP A 50 6.83 0.53 -5.64
C ASP A 50 8.03 1.46 -5.85
N VAL A 51 8.69 1.87 -4.76
CA VAL A 51 9.87 2.74 -4.74
C VAL A 51 9.65 4.01 -5.57
N ASN A 52 8.51 4.67 -5.37
CA ASN A 52 8.18 5.96 -5.97
C ASN A 52 8.21 7.09 -4.93
N ARG A 53 7.74 8.29 -5.28
CA ARG A 53 7.78 9.50 -4.44
C ARG A 53 6.39 9.89 -3.91
N VAL A 54 5.48 8.95 -3.77
CA VAL A 54 4.14 9.21 -3.22
C VAL A 54 4.28 9.62 -1.76
N LYS A 55 3.99 10.88 -1.44
CA LYS A 55 4.07 11.43 -0.07
C LYS A 55 2.71 11.53 0.61
N ASP A 56 1.64 11.54 -0.17
CA ASP A 56 0.27 11.48 0.33
C ASP A 56 -0.46 10.29 -0.31
N VAL A 57 -0.44 9.15 0.38
CA VAL A 57 -1.15 7.94 -0.07
C VAL A 57 -2.66 8.18 -0.11
N SER A 58 -3.22 9.07 0.72
CA SER A 58 -4.65 9.36 0.70
C SER A 58 -5.05 10.12 -0.57
N ALA A 59 -4.25 11.10 -0.98
CA ALA A 59 -4.42 11.80 -2.26
C ALA A 59 -4.25 10.85 -3.45
N LEU A 60 -3.23 9.99 -3.44
CA LEU A 60 -3.02 8.98 -4.49
C LEU A 60 -4.24 8.08 -4.64
N LEU A 61 -4.71 7.47 -3.55
CA LEU A 61 -5.83 6.54 -3.59
C LEU A 61 -7.13 7.23 -4.01
N THR A 62 -7.30 8.51 -3.67
CA THR A 62 -8.43 9.33 -4.15
C THR A 62 -8.37 9.55 -5.66
N ASN A 63 -7.17 9.72 -6.21
CA ASN A 63 -6.95 9.84 -7.64
C ASN A 63 -7.18 8.49 -8.35
N LEU A 64 -6.63 7.40 -7.82
CA LEU A 64 -6.82 6.04 -8.35
C LEU A 64 -8.28 5.61 -8.36
N ARG A 65 -9.08 5.96 -7.35
CA ARG A 65 -10.51 5.64 -7.35
C ARG A 65 -11.26 6.31 -8.50
N ARG A 66 -10.92 7.55 -8.82
CA ARG A 66 -11.56 8.32 -9.90
C ARG A 66 -11.07 7.86 -11.27
N SER A 67 -9.77 7.58 -11.38
CA SER A 67 -9.11 7.32 -12.66
C SER A 67 -8.99 5.84 -13.00
N CYS A 68 -9.09 4.92 -12.04
CA CYS A 68 -8.90 3.48 -12.24
C CYS A 68 -10.06 2.69 -11.59
N PRO A 69 -11.29 2.77 -12.12
CA PRO A 69 -12.48 2.23 -11.46
C PRO A 69 -12.49 0.70 -11.31
N GLN A 70 -11.68 -0.02 -12.12
CA GLN A 70 -11.56 -1.48 -12.08
C GLN A 70 -10.37 -1.99 -11.27
N LEU A 71 -9.62 -1.11 -10.59
CA LEU A 71 -8.41 -1.49 -9.87
C LEU A 71 -8.75 -2.40 -8.69
N CYS A 72 -8.15 -3.59 -8.67
CA CYS A 72 -8.37 -4.62 -7.65
C CYS A 72 -7.08 -5.13 -6.99
N SER A 73 -5.91 -4.80 -7.57
CA SER A 73 -4.58 -5.14 -7.07
C SER A 73 -3.69 -3.90 -7.06
N LEU A 74 -3.08 -3.61 -5.91
CA LEU A 74 -2.23 -2.44 -5.70
C LEU A 74 -0.99 -2.79 -4.85
N SER A 75 0.19 -2.42 -5.35
CA SER A 75 1.47 -2.40 -4.61
C SER A 75 2.02 -0.98 -4.52
N LEU A 76 2.48 -0.58 -3.33
CA LEU A 76 3.06 0.75 -3.07
C LEU A 76 4.33 0.68 -2.19
N ILE A 77 5.04 -0.45 -2.15
CA ILE A 77 6.21 -0.68 -1.29
C ILE A 77 7.22 0.48 -1.47
N GLY A 78 7.90 0.92 -0.40
CA GLY A 78 9.03 1.86 -0.53
C GLY A 78 8.65 3.30 -0.90
N ASN A 79 7.36 3.69 -0.80
CA ASN A 79 6.93 5.08 -0.97
C ASN A 79 6.95 5.87 0.36
N PRO A 80 7.30 7.17 0.37
CA PRO A 80 7.47 7.95 1.59
C PRO A 80 6.17 8.29 2.36
N GLY A 81 5.02 8.26 1.68
CA GLY A 81 3.74 8.79 2.14
C GLY A 81 2.82 7.81 2.86
N TRP A 82 3.28 6.58 3.08
CA TRP A 82 2.58 5.61 3.92
C TRP A 82 2.51 6.05 5.39
N CYS A 83 3.45 6.91 5.81
CA CYS A 83 3.35 7.62 7.06
C CYS A 83 2.71 8.99 6.79
N PRO A 84 1.59 9.37 7.45
CA PRO A 84 1.29 10.78 7.59
C PRO A 84 2.54 11.42 8.20
N SER A 85 3.05 12.50 7.64
CA SER A 85 3.95 13.38 8.37
C SER A 85 3.15 13.93 9.56
N ILE A 86 3.18 13.19 10.68
CA ILE A 86 2.58 13.55 11.94
C ILE A 86 3.25 14.85 12.37
N CYS A 87 2.54 15.97 12.23
CA CYS A 87 2.89 17.23 12.87
C CYS A 87 3.21 16.94 14.35
N ARG A 88 4.34 17.45 14.86
CA ARG A 88 4.81 17.21 16.26
C ARG A 88 3.74 17.43 17.34
N LYS A 89 2.72 18.26 17.09
CA LYS A 89 1.60 18.51 18.00
C LYS A 89 0.59 17.35 18.12
N SER A 90 0.52 16.42 17.16
CA SER A 90 -0.42 15.29 17.17
C SER A 90 0.20 13.96 17.62
N GLN A 91 1.48 13.96 18.03
CA GLN A 91 2.16 12.77 18.57
C GLN A 91 1.50 12.18 19.82
N GLN A 92 0.69 12.92 20.56
CA GLN A 92 -0.08 12.36 21.68
C GLN A 92 -1.42 11.74 21.23
N LEU A 93 -2.04 12.23 20.16
CA LEU A 93 -3.30 11.72 19.62
C LEU A 93 -3.11 10.60 18.57
N TYR A 94 -1.91 10.50 17.96
CA TYR A 94 -1.62 9.57 16.87
C TYR A 94 -0.61 8.46 17.20
N LYS A 95 -0.17 8.34 18.46
CA LYS A 95 0.59 7.17 18.94
C LYS A 95 -0.16 5.83 18.73
N GLU A 96 -1.45 5.90 18.40
CA GLU A 96 -2.37 4.77 18.28
C GLU A 96 -2.74 4.39 16.83
N TYR A 97 -2.46 5.22 15.81
CA TYR A 97 -2.89 4.92 14.44
C TYR A 97 -1.92 3.97 13.72
N ARG A 98 -1.94 2.72 14.17
CA ARG A 98 -1.40 1.52 13.52
C ARG A 98 -2.46 0.82 12.65
N ILE A 99 -3.37 1.62 12.07
CA ILE A 99 -4.53 1.16 11.30
C ILE A 99 -4.34 1.42 9.81
N LEU A 100 -5.15 0.75 8.98
CA LEU A 100 -5.19 1.02 7.53
C LEU A 100 -5.63 2.46 7.25
N PRO A 101 -5.05 3.14 6.25
CA PRO A 101 -5.52 4.46 5.82
C PRO A 101 -7.02 4.43 5.51
N HIS A 102 -7.76 5.49 5.91
CA HIS A 102 -9.22 5.58 5.73
C HIS A 102 -9.67 5.36 4.28
N VAL A 103 -8.80 5.62 3.30
CA VAL A 103 -9.10 5.36 1.89
C VAL A 103 -8.99 3.87 1.51
N VAL A 104 -8.06 3.11 2.11
CA VAL A 104 -8.00 1.64 1.95
C VAL A 104 -9.27 1.00 2.53
N ILE A 105 -9.70 1.49 3.71
CA ILE A 105 -10.97 1.17 4.37
C ILE A 105 -12.18 1.46 3.45
N ARG A 106 -12.13 2.51 2.63
CA ARG A 106 -13.19 2.84 1.66
C ARG A 106 -13.19 1.96 0.40
N SER A 107 -12.04 1.40 0.03
CA SER A 107 -11.90 0.46 -1.10
C SER A 107 -12.09 -1.01 -0.68
N ARG A 108 -12.50 -1.26 0.57
CA ARG A 108 -12.66 -2.60 1.15
C ARG A 108 -13.55 -3.55 0.34
N SER A 109 -14.54 -3.01 -0.37
CA SER A 109 -15.51 -3.81 -1.15
C SER A 109 -14.97 -4.24 -2.52
N THR A 110 -13.86 -3.67 -2.99
CA THR A 110 -13.29 -3.96 -4.31
C THR A 110 -11.90 -4.59 -4.26
N LEU A 111 -11.11 -4.30 -3.23
CA LEU A 111 -9.75 -4.83 -3.10
C LEU A 111 -9.73 -6.36 -2.97
N MET A 112 -8.97 -7.00 -3.85
CA MET A 112 -8.72 -8.44 -3.83
C MET A 112 -7.30 -8.79 -3.41
N HIS A 113 -6.33 -7.93 -3.76
CA HIS A 113 -4.93 -8.14 -3.44
C HIS A 113 -4.34 -6.83 -2.89
N LEU A 114 -3.80 -6.88 -1.68
CA LEU A 114 -3.16 -5.74 -1.01
C LEU A 114 -1.75 -6.11 -0.60
N ILE A 115 -0.77 -5.40 -1.14
CA ILE A 115 0.64 -5.49 -0.73
C ILE A 115 0.98 -4.19 -0.01
N ALA A 116 1.19 -4.30 1.30
CA ALA A 116 1.41 -3.20 2.22
C ALA A 116 2.66 -3.44 3.08
N ASP A 117 3.72 -3.94 2.45
CA ASP A 117 4.99 -4.24 3.08
C ASP A 117 5.77 -2.97 3.46
N GLY A 118 6.66 -3.07 4.45
CA GLY A 118 7.54 -1.98 4.88
C GLY A 118 6.82 -0.85 5.60
N ASN A 119 5.63 -1.11 6.14
CA ASN A 119 4.78 -0.11 6.79
C ASN A 119 4.83 -0.19 8.32
N ASN A 120 4.01 0.61 9.00
CA ASN A 120 3.88 0.59 10.46
C ASN A 120 2.58 -0.07 10.95
N LEU A 121 2.00 -0.98 10.15
CA LEU A 121 0.80 -1.72 10.52
C LEU A 121 1.11 -2.67 11.68
N ASN A 122 0.15 -2.87 12.58
CA ASN A 122 0.25 -3.87 13.64
C ASN A 122 -0.92 -4.84 13.62
N GLU A 123 -1.01 -5.68 14.65
CA GLU A 123 -2.09 -6.64 14.86
C GLU A 123 -3.51 -6.06 14.78
N ASN A 124 -3.69 -4.76 15.04
CA ASN A 124 -4.99 -4.09 15.01
C ASN A 124 -5.35 -3.49 13.65
N ALA A 125 -4.47 -3.58 12.65
CA ALA A 125 -4.67 -2.92 11.35
C ALA A 125 -5.96 -3.35 10.63
N PHE A 126 -6.44 -4.56 10.91
CA PHE A 126 -7.62 -5.17 10.31
C PHE A 126 -8.77 -5.39 11.32
N ASN A 127 -8.78 -4.68 12.46
CA ASN A 127 -9.86 -4.82 13.43
C ASN A 127 -11.22 -4.42 12.86
N MET A 128 -11.27 -3.35 12.05
CA MET A 128 -12.43 -2.90 11.28
C MET A 128 -11.92 -2.02 10.13
N PRO A 129 -12.61 -1.95 8.97
CA PRO A 129 -13.84 -2.65 8.56
C PRO A 129 -13.58 -3.99 7.83
N VAL A 130 -14.65 -4.72 7.48
CA VAL A 130 -14.58 -5.97 6.70
C VAL A 130 -14.15 -5.73 5.25
N PHE A 131 -13.18 -6.51 4.78
CA PHE A 131 -12.71 -6.64 3.40
C PHE A 131 -13.28 -7.92 2.77
N PRO A 132 -14.54 -7.90 2.27
CA PRO A 132 -15.26 -9.12 1.86
C PRO A 132 -14.64 -9.85 0.67
N ARG A 133 -13.77 -9.18 -0.12
CA ARG A 133 -13.19 -9.74 -1.35
C ARG A 133 -11.68 -9.91 -1.29
N LEU A 134 -11.02 -9.54 -0.19
CA LEU A 134 -9.57 -9.61 -0.08
C LEU A 134 -9.13 -11.07 0.00
N LYS A 135 -8.34 -11.49 -0.99
CA LYS A 135 -7.79 -12.85 -1.14
C LYS A 135 -6.32 -12.94 -0.79
N THR A 136 -5.56 -11.89 -1.12
CA THR A 136 -4.12 -11.82 -0.84
C THR A 136 -3.80 -10.59 -0.01
N LEU A 137 -3.05 -10.81 1.07
CA LEU A 137 -2.49 -9.77 1.91
C LEU A 137 -0.99 -10.00 2.11
N SER A 138 -0.19 -8.98 1.83
CA SER A 138 1.22 -8.93 2.24
C SER A 138 1.41 -7.75 3.18
N ILE A 139 1.93 -7.99 4.38
CA ILE A 139 2.33 -6.95 5.33
C ILE A 139 3.71 -7.28 5.89
N ASP A 140 4.65 -7.63 5.03
CA ASP A 140 6.03 -7.91 5.40
C ASP A 140 6.69 -6.66 5.98
N VAL A 141 7.68 -6.84 6.87
CA VAL A 141 8.47 -5.76 7.49
C VAL A 141 7.57 -4.67 8.10
N ASN A 142 6.52 -5.09 8.80
CA ASN A 142 5.62 -4.22 9.54
C ASN A 142 5.89 -4.27 11.05
N ARG A 143 4.95 -3.82 11.87
CA ARG A 143 5.05 -3.74 13.34
C ARG A 143 4.14 -4.72 14.07
N VAL A 144 3.72 -5.81 13.41
CA VAL A 144 2.91 -6.86 14.02
C VAL A 144 3.74 -7.53 15.12
N LYS A 145 3.28 -7.46 16.36
CA LYS A 145 3.92 -8.11 17.53
C LYS A 145 3.15 -9.33 17.99
N ASP A 146 1.82 -9.28 17.84
CA ASP A 146 0.93 -10.38 18.21
C ASP A 146 0.29 -10.95 16.94
N VAL A 147 0.90 -12.03 16.43
CA VAL A 147 0.41 -12.72 15.22
C VAL A 147 -0.95 -13.36 15.49
N SER A 148 -1.19 -13.88 16.70
CA SER A 148 -2.45 -14.52 17.08
C SER A 148 -3.61 -13.53 17.08
N ALA A 149 -3.40 -12.32 17.62
CA ALA A 149 -4.37 -11.23 17.55
C ALA A 149 -4.63 -10.81 16.10
N LEU A 150 -3.57 -10.65 15.29
CA LEU A 150 -3.71 -10.33 13.87
C LEU A 150 -4.57 -11.37 13.13
N LEU A 151 -4.27 -12.67 13.28
CA LEU A 151 -5.00 -13.74 12.60
C LEU A 151 -6.47 -13.79 13.04
N THR A 152 -6.75 -13.54 14.32
CA THR A 152 -8.12 -13.41 14.84
C THR A 152 -8.87 -12.27 14.15
N ASN A 153 -8.21 -11.13 13.97
CA ASN A 153 -8.78 -9.96 13.31
C ASN A 153 -8.99 -10.22 11.81
N LEU A 154 -8.00 -10.80 11.13
CA LEU A 154 -8.09 -11.17 9.71
C LEU A 154 -9.19 -12.19 9.45
N ARG A 155 -9.39 -13.18 10.32
CA ARG A 155 -10.48 -14.16 10.19
C ARG A 155 -11.86 -13.52 10.23
N ARG A 156 -12.04 -12.49 11.07
CA ARG A 156 -13.31 -11.75 11.18
C ARG A 156 -13.50 -10.78 10.01
N SER A 157 -12.42 -10.09 9.62
CA SER A 157 -12.51 -8.97 8.67
C SER A 157 -12.25 -9.38 7.22
N CYS A 158 -11.60 -10.50 6.93
CA CYS A 158 -11.21 -10.89 5.57
C CYS A 158 -11.66 -12.33 5.27
N PRO A 159 -12.97 -12.59 5.08
CA PRO A 159 -13.51 -13.95 4.97
C PRO A 159 -13.04 -14.73 3.73
N GLN A 160 -12.51 -14.05 2.72
CA GLN A 160 -11.97 -14.68 1.50
C GLN A 160 -10.44 -14.75 1.46
N LEU A 161 -9.76 -14.39 2.54
CA LEU A 161 -8.30 -14.36 2.57
C LEU A 161 -7.73 -15.78 2.49
N CYS A 162 -6.96 -16.05 1.43
CA CYS A 162 -6.33 -17.34 1.19
C CYS A 162 -4.80 -17.27 1.08
N SER A 163 -4.22 -16.08 0.99
CA SER A 163 -2.78 -15.84 0.91
C SER A 163 -2.37 -14.72 1.85
N LEU A 164 -1.41 -14.99 2.74
CA LEU A 164 -0.92 -14.06 3.74
C LEU A 164 0.62 -14.12 3.85
N SER A 165 1.30 -12.98 3.71
CA SER A 165 2.74 -12.83 4.00
C SER A 165 2.96 -11.88 5.19
N LEU A 166 3.82 -12.29 6.12
CA LEU A 166 4.14 -11.60 7.39
C LEU A 166 5.64 -11.52 7.68
N ILE A 167 6.50 -11.76 6.70
CA ILE A 167 7.96 -11.88 6.84
C ILE A 167 8.52 -10.60 7.49
N GLY A 168 9.44 -10.74 8.45
CA GLY A 168 10.13 -9.57 9.04
C GLY A 168 9.30 -8.76 10.04
N ASN A 169 8.13 -9.24 10.48
CA ASN A 169 7.38 -8.66 11.59
C ASN A 169 7.95 -9.08 12.96
N PRO A 170 7.98 -8.19 13.98
CA PRO A 170 8.53 -8.49 15.31
C PRO A 170 7.89 -9.67 16.05
N GLY A 171 6.60 -9.91 15.83
CA GLY A 171 5.83 -11.00 16.44
C GLY A 171 6.10 -12.37 15.83
N TRP A 172 6.79 -12.40 14.70
CA TRP A 172 7.34 -13.60 14.09
C TRP A 172 8.70 -13.85 14.76
N CYS A 173 8.65 -14.60 15.87
CA CYS A 173 9.71 -14.78 16.88
C CYS A 173 11.09 -15.28 16.33
N PRO A 174 12.19 -15.23 17.14
CA PRO A 174 13.27 -14.24 16.98
C PRO A 174 14.59 -14.78 16.37
N SER A 175 14.65 -16.04 15.96
CA SER A 175 15.90 -16.71 15.56
C SER A 175 16.20 -16.66 14.05
N ILE A 176 15.18 -16.49 13.21
CA ILE A 176 15.33 -16.48 11.74
C ILE A 176 15.64 -15.07 11.20
N CYS A 177 15.28 -14.03 11.96
CA CYS A 177 15.33 -12.64 11.51
C CYS A 177 16.74 -12.14 11.18
N ARG A 178 17.79 -12.71 11.79
CA ARG A 178 19.18 -12.33 11.49
C ARG A 178 19.61 -12.74 10.07
N LYS A 179 19.19 -13.91 9.59
CA LYS A 179 19.52 -14.39 8.23
C LYS A 179 18.67 -13.73 7.16
N SER A 180 17.37 -13.52 7.42
CA SER A 180 16.47 -12.89 6.44
C SER A 180 16.67 -11.38 6.31
N GLN A 181 17.07 -10.66 7.37
CA GLN A 181 17.50 -9.27 7.25
C GLN A 181 18.81 -9.11 6.47
N GLN A 182 19.67 -10.12 6.46
CA GLN A 182 20.91 -10.13 5.69
C GLN A 182 20.62 -10.34 4.21
N LEU A 183 19.73 -11.29 3.87
CA LEU A 183 19.23 -11.47 2.51
C LEU A 183 18.51 -10.22 1.96
N TYR A 184 17.67 -9.55 2.76
CA TYR A 184 16.96 -8.34 2.32
C TYR A 184 17.91 -7.15 2.06
N LYS A 185 19.11 -7.16 2.65
CA LYS A 185 20.16 -6.16 2.37
C LYS A 185 21.00 -6.51 1.14
N GLU A 186 21.08 -7.77 0.75
CA GLU A 186 21.83 -8.24 -0.44
C GLU A 186 21.10 -7.97 -1.75
N TYR A 187 19.76 -7.82 -1.72
CA TYR A 187 18.95 -7.48 -2.89
C TYR A 187 18.69 -5.97 -3.05
N ARG A 188 19.43 -5.11 -2.33
CA ARG A 188 19.30 -3.65 -2.41
C ARG A 188 20.49 -3.00 -3.10
#